data_AF-A0A1U6GKX8-F1
#
_entry.id   AF-A0A1U6GKX8-F1
#
_cell.length_a   1.000
_cell.length_b   1.000
_cell.length_c   1.000
_cell.angle_alpha   90.00
_cell.angle_beta   90.00
_cell.angle_gamma   90.00
#
_symmetry.space_group_name_H-M   'P 1'
#
loop_
_entity.id
_entity.type
_entity.pdbx_description
1 polymer ?
#
loop_
_entity_poly.entity_id
_entity_poly.type
_entity_poly.pdbx_seq_one_letter_code
_entity_poly.pdbx_strand_id
1 'polypeptide(L)'
;MDRQYLDSLTKPSIDEHYNFTDCANLTAMVDKAYNIFASYSLIEPTGMCPCDICFHDPLINDWASYSDINAIPDEVLQRYFSSEISDESIVQQQMRALLPRIISSFVQGKEFGILGRYGAFNHCQFANNHFWLESEKQFMQDFALTYFDLYINHSKGWTKFSEFEGAIDIITMFYMAGLNIQPLLELWMSSLDKLLACLYLALIVRMDMEDSRFYSIFTEDDPAYSVLINTWLNTNAETITNALIKATLQPDFTKLNHGDKLCITEGLNYFQNLSNISLRD
;
A
#
# COMPACT_ATOMS: atom_id res chain seq x y z
N MET A 1 16.76 0.48 -23.82
CA MET A 1 16.01 1.17 -22.75
C MET A 1 16.85 2.36 -22.35
N ASP A 2 16.33 3.57 -22.57
CA ASP A 2 17.15 4.79 -22.56
C ASP A 2 17.50 5.23 -21.12
N ARG A 3 18.76 5.59 -20.88
CA ARG A 3 19.28 5.94 -19.55
C ARG A 3 18.57 7.17 -18.97
N GLN A 4 18.08 8.04 -19.86
CA GLN A 4 17.23 9.19 -19.51
C GLN A 4 15.86 8.81 -18.96
N TYR A 5 15.30 7.65 -19.32
CA TYR A 5 14.02 7.17 -18.77
C TYR A 5 14.20 6.65 -17.34
N LEU A 6 15.30 5.97 -17.07
CA LEU A 6 15.68 5.54 -15.71
C LEU A 6 16.06 6.74 -14.82
N ASP A 7 16.74 7.74 -15.36
CA ASP A 7 17.06 8.96 -14.61
C ASP A 7 15.79 9.80 -14.34
N SER A 8 14.75 9.71 -15.18
CA SER A 8 13.44 10.33 -14.90
C SER A 8 12.62 9.61 -13.81
N LEU A 9 13.02 8.39 -13.43
CA LEU A 9 12.49 7.67 -12.26
C LEU A 9 13.21 8.04 -10.96
N THR A 10 14.21 8.95 -10.99
CA THR A 10 14.66 9.62 -9.76
C THR A 10 13.59 10.60 -9.32
N LYS A 11 12.58 10.04 -8.64
CA LYS A 11 11.44 10.73 -8.03
C LYS A 11 11.91 11.89 -7.14
N PRO A 12 11.04 12.91 -6.95
CA PRO A 12 11.29 14.01 -6.03
C PRO A 12 11.62 13.50 -4.61
N SER A 13 12.39 14.29 -3.88
CA SER A 13 12.66 14.13 -2.44
C SER A 13 11.41 13.66 -1.68
N ILE A 14 11.55 12.67 -0.79
CA ILE A 14 10.59 12.21 0.23
C ILE A 14 9.37 13.11 0.26
N ASP A 15 8.30 12.67 -0.39
CA ASP A 15 7.09 13.47 -0.46
C ASP A 15 6.53 13.58 0.98
N GLU A 16 6.66 14.77 1.60
CA GLU A 16 6.27 15.06 3.00
C GLU A 16 4.82 14.64 3.29
N HIS A 17 4.04 14.43 2.23
CA HIS A 17 2.66 13.96 2.21
C HIS A 17 2.46 12.55 2.80
N TYR A 18 3.51 11.73 2.88
CA TYR A 18 3.42 10.34 3.37
C TYR A 18 4.22 10.11 4.65
N ASN A 19 4.73 11.19 5.26
CA ASN A 19 5.39 11.11 6.55
C ASN A 19 4.34 11.24 7.66
N PHE A 20 4.05 10.12 8.33
CA PHE A 20 3.11 10.06 9.44
C PHE A 20 3.79 9.91 10.80
N THR A 21 5.07 10.28 10.92
CA THR A 21 5.82 10.20 12.19
C THR A 21 5.26 11.07 13.30
N ASP A 22 4.48 12.10 12.97
CA ASP A 22 3.79 12.94 13.95
C ASP A 22 2.39 12.42 14.32
N CYS A 23 1.96 11.30 13.75
CA CYS A 23 0.72 10.62 14.13
C CYS A 23 0.97 9.67 15.29
N ALA A 24 0.56 10.07 16.50
CA ALA A 24 0.74 9.30 17.73
C ALA A 24 0.23 7.85 17.63
N ASN A 25 -0.86 7.61 16.89
CA ASN A 25 -1.39 6.26 16.69
C ASN A 25 -0.38 5.39 15.92
N LEU A 26 0.13 5.86 14.78
CA LEU A 26 1.11 5.10 14.00
C LEU A 26 2.44 4.97 14.73
N THR A 27 2.91 6.01 15.42
CA THR A 27 4.11 5.92 16.27
C THR A 27 3.94 4.81 17.34
N ALA A 28 2.80 4.74 18.01
CA ALA A 28 2.51 3.68 18.97
C ALA A 28 2.45 2.29 18.32
N MET A 29 2.04 2.19 17.05
CA MET A 29 2.09 0.93 16.30
C MET A 29 3.53 0.53 15.95
N VAL A 30 4.39 1.49 15.60
CA VAL A 30 5.83 1.24 15.39
C VAL A 30 6.45 0.67 16.68
N ASP A 31 6.22 1.32 17.83
CA ASP A 31 6.71 0.84 19.12
C ASP A 31 6.17 -0.56 19.46
N LYS A 32 4.88 -0.80 19.18
CA LYS A 32 4.27 -2.12 19.37
C LYS A 32 4.90 -3.18 18.46
N ALA A 33 5.25 -2.83 17.21
CA ALA A 33 5.96 -3.74 16.30
C ALA A 33 7.30 -4.18 16.90
N TYR A 34 8.12 -3.21 17.34
CA TYR A 34 9.42 -3.52 17.94
C TYR A 34 9.32 -4.40 19.19
N ASN A 35 8.22 -4.32 19.93
CA ASN A 35 7.97 -5.20 21.07
C ASN A 35 7.50 -6.60 20.66
N ILE A 36 6.57 -6.71 19.70
CA ILE A 36 6.03 -8.01 19.25
C ILE A 36 7.11 -8.87 18.60
N PHE A 37 7.95 -8.25 17.77
CA PHE A 37 8.94 -8.96 16.97
C PHE A 37 10.34 -8.99 17.62
N ALA A 38 10.48 -8.50 18.86
CA ALA A 38 11.76 -8.38 19.56
C ALA A 38 12.55 -9.69 19.70
N SER A 39 11.85 -10.84 19.73
CA SER A 39 12.48 -12.15 19.87
C SER A 39 13.08 -12.69 18.58
N TYR A 40 12.77 -12.09 17.44
CA TYR A 40 13.34 -12.48 16.15
C TYR A 40 14.67 -11.78 15.92
N SER A 41 15.57 -12.47 15.23
CA SER A 41 16.87 -11.93 14.86
C SER A 41 17.15 -12.30 13.41
N LEU A 42 17.98 -11.49 12.75
CA LEU A 42 18.48 -11.85 11.43
C LEU A 42 19.24 -13.18 11.50
N ILE A 43 19.06 -13.98 10.46
CA ILE A 43 19.73 -15.27 10.33
C ILE A 43 20.67 -15.26 9.13
N GLU A 44 21.56 -16.25 9.03
CA GLU A 44 22.28 -16.55 7.81
C GLU A 44 21.92 -17.95 7.30
N PRO A 45 21.78 -18.12 5.97
CA PRO A 45 21.93 -17.11 4.91
C PRO A 45 20.74 -16.12 4.85
N THR A 46 20.83 -15.10 3.99
CA THR A 46 19.79 -14.06 3.86
C THR A 46 18.54 -14.52 3.12
N GLY A 47 18.59 -15.66 2.44
CA GLY A 47 17.50 -16.16 1.59
C GLY A 47 17.41 -15.45 0.23
N MET A 48 18.32 -14.50 -0.05
CA MET A 48 18.43 -13.81 -1.32
C MET A 48 19.47 -14.46 -2.24
N CYS A 49 19.39 -14.20 -3.55
CA CYS A 49 20.31 -14.70 -4.56
C CYS A 49 21.73 -14.20 -4.26
N PRO A 50 22.71 -15.08 -4.01
CA PRO A 50 24.05 -14.69 -3.58
C PRO A 50 24.95 -14.24 -4.74
N CYS A 51 24.41 -14.08 -5.95
CA CYS A 51 25.23 -13.75 -7.11
C CYS A 51 25.77 -12.33 -7.03
N ASP A 52 26.89 -12.07 -7.72
CA ASP A 52 27.57 -10.79 -7.58
C ASP A 52 26.76 -9.59 -8.12
N ILE A 53 25.70 -9.86 -8.89
CA ILE A 53 24.80 -8.84 -9.43
C ILE A 53 23.71 -8.47 -8.42
N CYS A 54 23.18 -9.46 -7.70
CA CYS A 54 22.09 -9.27 -6.74
C CYS A 54 22.57 -8.92 -5.33
N PHE A 55 23.80 -9.29 -4.96
CA PHE A 55 24.27 -9.28 -3.57
C PHE A 55 25.74 -8.87 -3.35
N HIS A 56 26.52 -8.52 -4.38
CA HIS A 56 27.88 -7.97 -4.18
C HIS A 56 27.82 -6.51 -3.75
N ASP A 57 27.36 -6.29 -2.53
CA ASP A 57 27.30 -4.98 -1.91
C ASP A 57 27.93 -5.06 -0.51
N PRO A 58 29.00 -4.30 -0.23
CA PRO A 58 29.60 -4.23 1.10
C PRO A 58 28.59 -3.93 2.22
N LEU A 59 27.47 -3.27 1.89
CA LEU A 59 26.42 -2.91 2.85
C LEU A 59 25.61 -4.12 3.37
N ILE A 60 25.58 -5.24 2.63
CA ILE A 60 24.88 -6.47 3.03
C ILE A 60 25.84 -7.61 3.42
N ASN A 61 27.13 -7.48 3.10
CA ASN A 61 28.14 -8.49 3.43
C ASN A 61 28.27 -8.79 4.93
N ASP A 62 27.82 -7.88 5.79
CA ASP A 62 27.75 -8.07 7.24
C ASP A 62 26.29 -8.17 7.74
N TRP A 63 25.41 -8.89 7.03
CA TRP A 63 23.98 -9.04 7.37
C TRP A 63 23.76 -9.50 8.82
N ALA A 64 24.51 -10.51 9.27
CA ALA A 64 24.45 -10.99 10.66
C ALA A 64 25.02 -10.01 11.69
N SER A 65 25.75 -8.97 11.28
CA SER A 65 26.30 -7.96 12.21
C SER A 65 25.27 -6.95 12.71
N TYR A 66 24.13 -6.82 12.01
CA TYR A 66 23.01 -5.97 12.42
C TYR A 66 22.25 -6.60 13.59
N SER A 67 22.90 -6.60 14.76
CA SER A 67 22.35 -7.06 16.03
C SER A 67 21.22 -6.17 16.56
N ASP A 68 21.21 -4.90 16.16
CA ASP A 68 20.10 -3.97 16.40
C ASP A 68 19.34 -3.71 15.09
N ILE A 69 18.14 -4.28 14.99
CA ILE A 69 17.23 -4.09 13.85
C ILE A 69 16.90 -2.61 13.61
N ASN A 70 16.90 -1.77 14.65
CA ASN A 70 16.66 -0.33 14.51
C ASN A 70 17.76 0.37 13.72
N ALA A 71 19.00 -0.13 13.81
CA ALA A 71 20.17 0.50 13.23
C ALA A 71 20.36 0.16 11.75
N ILE A 72 19.54 -0.74 11.18
CA ILE A 72 19.63 -1.11 9.76
C ILE A 72 19.31 0.12 8.89
N PRO A 73 20.24 0.56 8.01
CA PRO A 73 19.99 1.68 7.10
C PRO A 73 18.86 1.39 6.11
N ASP A 74 18.12 2.42 5.69
CA ASP A 74 17.06 2.29 4.65
C ASP A 74 17.62 1.71 3.34
N GLU A 75 18.84 2.09 2.98
CA GLU A 75 19.54 1.64 1.76
C GLU A 75 19.77 0.13 1.77
N VAL A 76 20.05 -0.44 2.94
CA VAL A 76 20.22 -1.90 3.12
C VAL A 76 18.90 -2.62 2.92
N LEU A 77 17.80 -2.09 3.45
CA LEU A 77 16.46 -2.65 3.22
C LEU A 77 16.09 -2.54 1.74
N GLN A 78 16.24 -1.37 1.13
CA GLN A 78 15.92 -1.17 -0.28
C GLN A 78 16.65 -2.17 -1.17
N ARG A 79 17.93 -2.42 -0.87
CA ARG A 79 18.75 -3.39 -1.58
C ARG A 79 18.27 -4.82 -1.36
N TYR A 80 17.99 -5.21 -0.11
CA TYR A 80 17.45 -6.52 0.23
C TYR A 80 16.14 -6.81 -0.55
N PHE A 81 15.22 -5.85 -0.61
CA PHE A 81 13.97 -5.94 -1.37
C PHE A 81 14.14 -5.87 -2.90
N SER A 82 15.31 -5.46 -3.39
CA SER A 82 15.62 -5.45 -4.82
C SER A 82 16.33 -6.73 -5.28
N SER A 83 16.72 -7.60 -4.35
CA SER A 83 17.40 -8.85 -4.64
C SER A 83 16.39 -9.94 -5.01
N GLU A 84 16.78 -10.82 -5.93
CA GLU A 84 15.99 -12.00 -6.27
C GLU A 84 15.99 -12.99 -5.10
N ILE A 85 14.85 -13.62 -4.81
CA ILE A 85 14.72 -14.62 -3.74
C ILE A 85 15.40 -15.92 -4.18
N SER A 86 16.24 -16.50 -3.32
CA SER A 86 16.83 -17.83 -3.51
C SER A 86 16.20 -18.90 -2.63
N ASP A 87 15.75 -18.54 -1.43
CA ASP A 87 15.07 -19.42 -0.48
C ASP A 87 13.93 -18.67 0.23
N GLU A 88 12.70 -18.97 -0.18
CA GLU A 88 11.49 -18.36 0.35
C GLU A 88 11.31 -18.61 1.85
N SER A 89 11.63 -19.80 2.36
CA SER A 89 11.48 -20.13 3.78
C SER A 89 12.42 -19.31 4.66
N ILE A 90 13.62 -19.05 4.17
CA ILE A 90 14.58 -18.18 4.85
C ILE A 90 14.12 -16.73 4.79
N VAL A 91 13.66 -16.25 3.62
CA VAL A 91 13.11 -14.90 3.50
C VAL A 91 11.96 -14.68 4.48
N GLN A 92 11.03 -15.63 4.62
CA GLN A 92 9.93 -15.53 5.59
C GLN A 92 10.43 -15.39 7.04
N GLN A 93 11.50 -16.07 7.40
CA GLN A 93 12.11 -15.94 8.73
C GLN A 93 12.76 -14.55 8.91
N GLN A 94 13.46 -14.04 7.89
CA GLN A 94 14.03 -12.69 7.91
C GLN A 94 12.94 -11.63 8.02
N MET A 95 11.82 -11.80 7.31
CA MET A 95 10.73 -10.82 7.31
C MET A 95 10.18 -10.56 8.71
N ARG A 96 10.08 -11.58 9.57
CA ARG A 96 9.67 -11.37 10.98
C ARG A 96 10.63 -10.46 11.75
N ALA A 97 11.94 -10.65 11.55
CA ALA A 97 12.95 -9.81 12.19
C ALA A 97 12.96 -8.38 11.61
N LEU A 98 12.78 -8.24 10.30
CA LEU A 98 12.82 -6.95 9.60
C LEU A 98 11.53 -6.13 9.72
N LEU A 99 10.39 -6.77 9.99
CA LEU A 99 9.07 -6.13 9.90
C LEU A 99 8.94 -4.83 10.72
N PRO A 100 9.43 -4.73 11.97
CA PRO A 100 9.38 -3.46 12.71
C PRO A 100 10.11 -2.32 12.00
N ARG A 101 11.27 -2.62 11.41
CA ARG A 101 12.08 -1.63 10.69
C ARG A 101 11.42 -1.21 9.39
N ILE A 102 10.81 -2.16 8.67
CA ILE A 102 10.01 -1.90 7.47
C ILE A 102 8.82 -0.98 7.82
N ILE A 103 8.06 -1.31 8.86
CA ILE A 103 6.93 -0.48 9.33
C ILE A 103 7.41 0.93 9.69
N SER A 104 8.52 1.05 10.43
CA SER A 104 9.10 2.34 10.81
C SER A 104 9.48 3.20 9.59
N SER A 105 10.16 2.61 8.60
CA SER A 105 10.48 3.26 7.32
C SER A 105 9.23 3.66 6.54
N PHE A 106 8.24 2.76 6.48
CA PHE A 106 7.01 2.99 5.73
C PHE A 106 6.22 4.18 6.30
N VAL A 107 6.09 4.26 7.63
CA VAL A 107 5.47 5.40 8.34
C VAL A 107 6.24 6.71 8.12
N GLN A 108 7.55 6.65 7.87
CA GLN A 108 8.38 7.80 7.50
C GLN A 108 8.25 8.19 6.01
N GLY A 109 7.43 7.49 5.24
CA GLY A 109 7.24 7.74 3.80
C GLY A 109 8.36 7.21 2.93
N LYS A 110 9.19 6.28 3.42
CA LYS A 110 10.28 5.66 2.65
C LYS A 110 9.72 4.62 1.66
N GLU A 111 10.39 4.50 0.51
CA GLU A 111 10.04 3.54 -0.54
C GLU A 111 10.96 2.31 -0.49
N PHE A 112 10.49 1.15 -0.98
CA PHE A 112 11.24 -0.12 -0.93
C PHE A 112 11.40 -0.77 -2.31
N GLY A 113 12.65 -0.96 -2.71
CA GLY A 113 13.04 -1.65 -3.94
C GLY A 113 12.47 -1.04 -5.23
N ILE A 114 12.35 -1.87 -6.27
CA ILE A 114 11.88 -1.47 -7.61
C ILE A 114 10.37 -1.18 -7.62
N LEU A 115 9.62 -1.82 -6.72
CA LEU A 115 8.17 -1.65 -6.59
C LEU A 115 7.80 -0.42 -5.74
N GLY A 116 8.75 0.39 -5.30
CA GLY A 116 8.47 1.58 -4.49
C GLY A 116 7.72 1.24 -3.20
N ARG A 117 6.65 1.98 -2.87
CA ARG A 117 5.83 1.67 -1.69
C ARG A 117 5.04 0.36 -1.82
N TYR A 118 4.66 -0.05 -3.03
CA TYR A 118 3.90 -1.27 -3.30
C TYR A 118 4.62 -2.54 -2.87
N GLY A 119 5.96 -2.50 -2.86
CA GLY A 119 6.81 -3.61 -2.46
C GLY A 119 7.02 -3.77 -0.96
N ALA A 120 6.58 -2.82 -0.12
CA ALA A 120 7.01 -2.77 1.29
C ALA A 120 6.75 -4.07 2.07
N PHE A 121 5.65 -4.76 1.76
CA PHE A 121 5.22 -5.97 2.48
C PHE A 121 5.07 -7.20 1.57
N ASN A 122 5.47 -7.13 0.30
CA ASN A 122 5.26 -8.20 -0.68
C ASN A 122 5.92 -9.54 -0.28
N HIS A 123 7.04 -9.49 0.43
CA HIS A 123 7.75 -10.66 0.92
C HIS A 123 7.14 -11.25 2.19
N CYS A 124 6.14 -10.63 2.82
CA CYS A 124 5.60 -11.12 4.10
C CYS A 124 4.67 -12.32 3.94
N GLN A 125 3.85 -12.42 2.89
CA GLN A 125 2.96 -13.57 2.67
C GLN A 125 2.16 -14.03 3.92
N PHE A 126 1.48 -13.10 4.61
CA PHE A 126 0.74 -13.34 5.86
C PHE A 126 -0.34 -14.44 5.76
N ALA A 127 -0.83 -14.74 4.55
CA ALA A 127 -1.74 -15.85 4.30
C ALA A 127 -1.12 -17.24 4.58
N ASN A 128 0.22 -17.33 4.65
CA ASN A 128 0.92 -18.56 4.96
C ASN A 128 0.96 -18.80 6.48
N ASN A 129 0.10 -19.69 6.95
CA ASN A 129 -0.06 -20.02 8.37
C ASN A 129 1.15 -20.74 9.01
N HIS A 130 2.14 -21.15 8.22
CA HIS A 130 3.35 -21.80 8.75
C HIS A 130 4.40 -20.82 9.27
N PHE A 131 4.38 -19.57 8.79
CA PHE A 131 5.44 -18.60 9.12
C PHE A 131 5.02 -17.58 10.17
N TRP A 132 3.73 -17.25 10.24
CA TRP A 132 3.21 -16.18 11.08
C TRP A 132 2.27 -16.69 12.17
N LEU A 133 2.48 -16.20 13.38
CA LEU A 133 1.57 -16.39 14.50
C LEU A 133 0.30 -15.55 14.28
N GLU A 134 -0.84 -16.03 14.78
CA GLU A 134 -2.11 -15.30 14.67
C GLU A 134 -2.04 -13.90 15.30
N SER A 135 -1.30 -13.73 16.40
CA SER A 135 -1.09 -12.42 17.02
C SER A 135 -0.30 -11.45 16.14
N GLU A 136 0.61 -11.95 15.32
CA GLU A 136 1.41 -11.13 14.39
C GLU A 136 0.58 -10.70 13.18
N LYS A 137 -0.22 -11.63 12.63
CA LYS A 137 -1.19 -11.32 11.57
C LYS A 137 -2.22 -10.31 12.05
N GLN A 138 -2.77 -10.50 13.25
CA GLN A 138 -3.72 -9.55 13.82
C GLN A 138 -3.09 -8.17 14.02
N PHE A 139 -1.84 -8.11 14.52
CA PHE A 139 -1.12 -6.85 14.60
C PHE A 139 -0.99 -6.16 13.24
N MET A 140 -0.65 -6.91 12.18
CA MET A 140 -0.55 -6.36 10.83
C MET A 140 -1.89 -5.95 10.24
N GLN A 141 -2.98 -6.65 10.58
CA GLN A 141 -4.33 -6.23 10.21
C GLN A 141 -4.71 -4.91 10.91
N ASP A 142 -4.41 -4.77 12.20
CA ASP A 142 -4.63 -3.53 12.95
C ASP A 142 -3.81 -2.37 12.37
N PHE A 143 -2.56 -2.66 11.96
CA PHE A 143 -1.68 -1.69 11.33
C PHE A 143 -2.23 -1.22 9.99
N ALA A 144 -2.62 -2.15 9.13
CA ALA A 144 -3.20 -1.85 7.84
C ALA A 144 -4.45 -0.97 7.97
N LEU A 145 -5.34 -1.29 8.91
CA LEU A 145 -6.53 -0.49 9.19
C LEU A 145 -6.19 0.91 9.69
N THR A 146 -5.27 1.02 10.64
CA THR A 146 -4.88 2.32 11.21
C THR A 146 -4.20 3.21 10.17
N TYR A 147 -3.29 2.65 9.39
CA TYR A 147 -2.62 3.37 8.32
C TYR A 147 -3.61 3.79 7.24
N PHE A 148 -4.47 2.89 6.79
CA PHE A 148 -5.44 3.16 5.73
C PHE A 148 -6.48 4.20 6.15
N ASP A 149 -7.00 4.12 7.39
CA ASP A 149 -7.90 5.13 7.95
C ASP A 149 -7.26 6.51 7.90
N LEU A 150 -6.01 6.63 8.35
CA LEU A 150 -5.27 7.87 8.29
C LEU A 150 -5.08 8.33 6.83
N TYR A 151 -4.72 7.43 5.93
CA TYR A 151 -4.46 7.75 4.52
C TYR A 151 -5.70 8.36 3.82
N ILE A 152 -6.87 7.75 3.97
CA ILE A 152 -8.09 8.22 3.29
C ILE A 152 -8.75 9.41 3.98
N ASN A 153 -8.36 9.71 5.23
CA ASN A 153 -9.00 10.75 6.05
C ASN A 153 -8.11 11.94 6.40
N HIS A 154 -6.79 11.81 6.34
CA HIS A 154 -5.87 12.89 6.64
C HIS A 154 -5.38 13.58 5.36
N SER A 155 -5.74 14.86 5.25
CA SER A 155 -5.37 15.72 4.13
C SER A 155 -3.95 16.28 4.22
N LYS A 156 -3.05 15.72 5.06
CA LYS A 156 -1.68 16.24 5.16
C LYS A 156 -1.01 16.04 3.81
N GLY A 157 -0.89 17.13 3.07
CA GLY A 157 -0.30 17.07 1.74
C GLY A 157 -1.26 16.98 0.57
N TRP A 158 -2.58 17.02 0.79
CA TRP A 158 -3.55 17.14 -0.30
C TRP A 158 -3.51 18.56 -0.91
N THR A 159 -2.36 18.96 -1.45
CA THR A 159 -2.16 20.25 -2.13
C THR A 159 -2.14 20.08 -3.64
N LYS A 160 -1.78 18.88 -4.12
CA LYS A 160 -1.92 18.44 -5.50
C LYS A 160 -2.07 16.93 -5.53
N PHE A 161 -2.88 16.44 -6.46
CA PHE A 161 -2.81 15.06 -6.89
C PHE A 161 -1.39 14.73 -7.35
N SER A 162 -0.69 13.84 -6.65
CA SER A 162 0.41 13.11 -7.29
C SER A 162 -0.24 12.09 -8.21
N GLU A 163 0.15 12.08 -9.49
CA GLU A 163 -0.44 11.23 -10.53
C GLU A 163 -0.13 9.73 -10.35
N PHE A 164 0.35 9.31 -9.18
CA PHE A 164 1.11 8.08 -9.05
C PHE A 164 0.66 7.12 -7.94
N GLU A 165 -0.12 7.54 -6.92
CA GLU A 165 -0.53 6.63 -5.83
C GLU A 165 -1.95 6.94 -5.27
N GLY A 166 -2.88 6.00 -5.41
CA GLY A 166 -4.27 6.06 -4.92
C GLY A 166 -4.50 5.26 -3.63
N ALA A 167 -5.70 5.34 -3.04
CA ALA A 167 -6.06 4.51 -1.89
C ALA A 167 -6.15 3.02 -2.24
N ILE A 168 -6.54 2.71 -3.48
CA ILE A 168 -6.60 1.32 -3.96
C ILE A 168 -5.22 0.67 -4.00
N ASP A 169 -4.16 1.44 -4.24
CA ASP A 169 -2.77 0.96 -4.23
C ASP A 169 -2.32 0.48 -2.85
N ILE A 170 -2.74 1.19 -1.80
CA ILE A 170 -2.49 0.78 -0.41
C ILE A 170 -3.23 -0.53 -0.10
N ILE A 171 -4.46 -0.68 -0.60
CA ILE A 171 -5.22 -1.94 -0.48
C ILE A 171 -4.51 -3.06 -1.24
N THR A 172 -4.07 -2.81 -2.48
CA THR A 172 -3.33 -3.77 -3.31
C THR A 172 -2.06 -4.23 -2.60
N MET A 173 -1.28 -3.32 -2.02
CA MET A 173 -0.07 -3.65 -1.26
C MET A 173 -0.38 -4.61 -0.10
N PHE A 174 -1.42 -4.36 0.69
CA PHE A 174 -1.79 -5.25 1.80
C PHE A 174 -2.38 -6.59 1.32
N TYR A 175 -3.11 -6.58 0.20
CA TYR A 175 -3.56 -7.82 -0.45
C TYR A 175 -2.38 -8.69 -0.87
N MET A 176 -1.40 -8.11 -1.57
CA MET A 176 -0.19 -8.81 -2.01
C MET A 176 0.65 -9.34 -0.84
N ALA A 177 0.63 -8.63 0.29
CA ALA A 177 1.23 -9.10 1.53
C ALA A 177 0.50 -10.30 2.13
N GLY A 178 -0.67 -10.69 1.63
CA GLY A 178 -1.48 -11.80 2.11
C GLY A 178 -2.42 -11.45 3.28
N LEU A 179 -2.72 -10.16 3.49
CA LEU A 179 -3.71 -9.74 4.49
C LEU A 179 -5.13 -9.81 3.94
N ASN A 180 -6.09 -9.91 4.86
CA ASN A 180 -7.50 -9.75 4.51
C ASN A 180 -7.81 -8.27 4.26
N ILE A 181 -8.19 -7.95 3.02
CA ILE A 181 -8.53 -6.57 2.62
C ILE A 181 -10.00 -6.20 2.84
N GLN A 182 -10.88 -7.16 3.14
CA GLN A 182 -12.30 -6.88 3.35
C GLN A 182 -12.54 -5.81 4.42
N PRO A 183 -11.86 -5.83 5.60
CA PRO A 183 -11.99 -4.76 6.59
C PRO A 183 -11.56 -3.37 6.09
N LEU A 184 -10.57 -3.29 5.19
CA LEU A 184 -10.11 -2.03 4.61
C LEU A 184 -11.15 -1.47 3.64
N LEU A 185 -11.76 -2.34 2.82
CA LEU A 185 -12.84 -1.96 1.92
C LEU A 185 -14.09 -1.47 2.69
N GLU A 186 -14.43 -2.13 3.79
CA GLU A 186 -15.52 -1.72 4.69
C GLU A 186 -15.23 -0.37 5.35
N LEU A 187 -14.01 -0.17 5.83
CA LEU A 187 -13.55 1.10 6.38
C LEU A 187 -13.64 2.22 5.33
N TRP A 188 -13.25 1.96 4.08
CA TRP A 188 -13.39 2.93 3.00
C TRP A 188 -14.85 3.32 2.77
N MET A 189 -15.74 2.32 2.65
CA MET A 189 -17.18 2.55 2.49
C MET A 189 -17.76 3.40 3.63
N SER A 190 -17.33 3.13 4.87
CA SER A 190 -17.76 3.90 6.04
C SER A 190 -17.24 5.34 6.08
N SER A 191 -16.17 5.64 5.34
CA SER A 191 -15.54 6.97 5.26
C SER A 191 -16.02 7.81 4.08
N LEU A 192 -16.96 7.31 3.25
CA LEU A 192 -17.46 8.01 2.07
C LEU A 192 -18.33 9.24 2.37
N ASP A 193 -18.51 9.60 3.64
CA ASP A 193 -19.02 10.92 4.04
C ASP A 193 -17.94 12.02 3.89
N LYS A 194 -16.67 11.65 3.76
CA LYS A 194 -15.54 12.57 3.62
C LYS A 194 -15.14 12.75 2.15
N LEU A 195 -14.88 14.00 1.76
CA LEU A 195 -14.55 14.35 0.39
C LEU A 195 -13.30 13.62 -0.15
N LEU A 196 -12.26 13.49 0.68
CA LEU A 196 -11.00 12.84 0.28
C LEU A 196 -11.20 11.34 -0.01
N ALA A 197 -11.96 10.64 0.84
CA ALA A 197 -12.28 9.23 0.61
C ALA A 197 -13.08 9.02 -0.69
N CYS A 198 -14.05 9.89 -0.98
CA CYS A 198 -14.79 9.91 -2.24
C CYS A 198 -13.89 10.18 -3.45
N LEU A 199 -12.94 11.09 -3.30
CA LEU A 199 -12.01 11.45 -4.36
C LEU A 199 -11.08 10.29 -4.70
N TYR A 200 -10.51 9.61 -3.70
CA TYR A 200 -9.73 8.40 -3.94
C TYR A 200 -10.53 7.31 -4.63
N LEU A 201 -11.84 7.22 -4.35
CA LEU A 201 -12.69 6.22 -4.97
C LEU A 201 -12.92 6.53 -6.45
N ALA A 202 -13.14 7.81 -6.75
CA ALA A 202 -13.28 8.28 -8.12
C ALA A 202 -12.01 8.08 -8.96
N LEU A 203 -10.83 8.03 -8.33
CA LEU A 203 -9.58 7.76 -9.04
C LEU A 203 -9.51 6.37 -9.64
N ILE A 204 -10.11 5.38 -8.99
CA ILE A 204 -10.12 4.01 -9.50
C ILE A 204 -10.62 4.03 -10.95
N VAL A 205 -11.66 4.82 -11.22
CA VAL A 205 -12.26 4.97 -12.56
C VAL A 205 -11.28 5.56 -13.57
N ARG A 206 -10.41 6.47 -13.13
CA ARG A 206 -9.49 7.20 -14.00
C ARG A 206 -8.19 6.44 -14.25
N MET A 207 -7.69 5.76 -13.23
CA MET A 207 -6.33 5.22 -13.20
C MET A 207 -6.31 3.69 -13.38
N ASP A 208 -7.33 3.00 -12.87
CA ASP A 208 -7.29 1.55 -12.67
C ASP A 208 -8.41 0.81 -13.40
N MET A 209 -9.16 1.49 -14.28
CA MET A 209 -10.19 0.87 -15.11
C MET A 209 -9.69 0.64 -16.53
N GLU A 210 -9.67 -0.61 -16.96
CA GLU A 210 -9.45 -1.03 -18.35
C GLU A 210 -10.70 -1.75 -18.87
N ASP A 211 -11.20 -1.36 -20.04
CA ASP A 211 -12.42 -1.94 -20.63
C ASP A 211 -13.61 -2.04 -19.65
N SER A 212 -13.78 -0.99 -18.84
CA SER A 212 -14.81 -0.88 -17.78
C SER A 212 -14.67 -1.85 -16.60
N ARG A 213 -13.49 -2.45 -16.40
CA ARG A 213 -13.18 -3.34 -15.29
C ARG A 213 -11.93 -2.88 -14.56
N PHE A 214 -11.92 -3.07 -13.25
CA PHE A 214 -10.73 -2.84 -12.46
C PHE A 214 -9.60 -3.77 -12.92
N TYR A 215 -8.43 -3.20 -13.14
CA TYR A 215 -7.19 -3.86 -13.49
C TYR A 215 -6.04 -3.27 -12.67
N SER A 216 -5.11 -4.13 -12.25
CA SER A 216 -3.89 -3.74 -11.55
C SER A 216 -2.74 -4.60 -12.08
N ILE A 217 -1.69 -3.93 -12.58
CA ILE A 217 -0.48 -4.59 -13.10
C ILE A 217 0.23 -5.41 -12.01
N PHE A 218 0.11 -5.00 -10.74
CA PHE A 218 0.77 -5.68 -9.62
C PHE A 218 0.15 -7.04 -9.27
N THR A 219 -1.03 -7.32 -9.81
CA THR A 219 -1.82 -8.51 -9.54
C THR A 219 -2.27 -9.17 -10.84
N GLU A 220 -1.55 -8.95 -11.95
CA GLU A 220 -1.89 -9.51 -13.26
C GLU A 220 -1.94 -11.05 -13.21
N ASP A 221 -1.01 -11.65 -12.47
CA ASP A 221 -0.94 -13.11 -12.27
C ASP A 221 -1.96 -13.64 -11.25
N ASP A 222 -2.71 -12.76 -10.58
CA ASP A 222 -3.77 -13.11 -9.63
C ASP A 222 -5.12 -12.50 -10.02
N PRO A 223 -5.86 -13.14 -10.95
CA PRO A 223 -7.15 -12.63 -11.39
C PRO A 223 -8.21 -12.61 -10.28
N ALA A 224 -7.99 -13.32 -9.15
CA ALA A 224 -8.93 -13.32 -8.03
C ALA A 224 -9.03 -11.93 -7.38
N TYR A 225 -7.92 -11.17 -7.35
CA TYR A 225 -7.93 -9.81 -6.84
C TYR A 225 -8.83 -8.89 -7.67
N SER A 226 -8.65 -8.89 -8.98
CA SER A 226 -9.46 -8.07 -9.88
C SER A 226 -10.94 -8.46 -9.80
N VAL A 227 -11.25 -9.76 -9.69
CA VAL A 227 -12.63 -10.22 -9.47
C VAL A 227 -13.18 -9.67 -8.16
N LEU A 228 -12.43 -9.78 -7.06
CA LEU A 228 -12.84 -9.28 -5.74
C LEU A 228 -13.17 -7.78 -5.78
N ILE A 229 -12.26 -6.96 -6.32
CA ILE A 229 -12.45 -5.51 -6.39
C ILE A 229 -13.62 -5.16 -7.33
N ASN A 230 -13.73 -5.78 -8.50
CA ASN A 230 -14.86 -5.57 -9.40
C ASN A 230 -16.19 -5.97 -8.75
N THR A 231 -16.25 -7.10 -8.04
CA THR A 231 -17.45 -7.51 -7.30
C THR A 231 -17.80 -6.49 -6.23
N TRP A 232 -16.83 -6.04 -5.43
CA TRP A 232 -17.05 -5.02 -4.42
C TRP A 232 -17.58 -3.70 -5.02
N LEU A 233 -16.99 -3.21 -6.10
CA LEU A 233 -17.44 -2.00 -6.81
C LEU A 233 -18.87 -2.14 -7.34
N ASN A 234 -19.19 -3.27 -7.97
CA ASN A 234 -20.52 -3.55 -8.50
C ASN A 234 -21.58 -3.64 -7.39
N THR A 235 -21.30 -4.40 -6.33
CA THR A 235 -22.21 -4.57 -5.19
C THR A 235 -22.49 -3.26 -4.47
N ASN A 236 -21.54 -2.33 -4.46
CA ASN A 236 -21.66 -1.05 -3.76
C ASN A 236 -21.97 0.15 -4.67
N ALA A 237 -22.25 -0.07 -5.97
CA ALA A 237 -22.37 0.99 -6.98
C ALA A 237 -23.38 2.08 -6.60
N GLU A 238 -24.53 1.71 -6.04
CA GLU A 238 -25.55 2.68 -5.60
C GLU A 238 -25.07 3.52 -4.41
N THR A 239 -24.50 2.88 -3.39
CA THR A 239 -23.94 3.56 -2.20
C THR A 239 -22.85 4.54 -2.60
N ILE A 240 -21.95 4.09 -3.49
CA ILE A 240 -20.86 4.89 -4.06
C ILE A 240 -21.43 6.10 -4.82
N THR A 241 -22.41 5.88 -5.71
CA THR A 241 -23.06 6.95 -6.47
C THR A 241 -23.64 8.02 -5.54
N ASN A 242 -24.37 7.59 -4.51
CA ASN A 242 -24.98 8.50 -3.53
C ASN A 242 -23.92 9.29 -2.75
N ALA A 243 -22.79 8.66 -2.41
CA ALA A 243 -21.68 9.33 -1.74
C ALA A 243 -21.00 10.37 -2.64
N LEU A 244 -20.72 10.04 -3.91
CA LEU A 244 -20.14 10.97 -4.88
C LEU A 244 -21.06 12.17 -5.14
N ILE A 245 -22.38 11.97 -5.22
CA ILE A 245 -23.35 13.08 -5.31
C ILE A 245 -23.20 13.99 -4.09
N LYS A 246 -23.23 13.43 -2.87
CA LYS A 246 -23.06 14.21 -1.63
C LYS A 246 -21.72 14.95 -1.61
N ALA A 247 -20.65 14.33 -2.11
CA ALA A 247 -19.33 14.94 -2.20
C ALA A 247 -19.34 16.22 -3.05
N THR A 248 -20.05 16.23 -4.19
CA THR A 248 -20.18 17.45 -5.04
C THR A 248 -20.91 18.61 -4.35
N LEU A 249 -21.70 18.31 -3.32
CA LEU A 249 -22.46 19.29 -2.54
C LEU A 249 -21.68 19.80 -1.31
N GLN A 250 -20.53 19.23 -0.98
CA GLN A 250 -19.75 19.66 0.18
C GLN A 250 -19.10 21.04 -0.07
N PRO A 251 -19.01 21.92 0.94
CA PRO A 251 -18.37 23.23 0.78
C PRO A 251 -16.94 23.14 0.24
N ASP A 252 -16.19 22.14 0.67
CA ASP A 252 -14.79 21.94 0.27
C ASP A 252 -14.63 21.45 -1.17
N PHE A 253 -15.69 20.94 -1.80
CA PHE A 253 -15.67 20.59 -3.23
C PHE A 253 -15.29 21.78 -4.10
N THR A 254 -15.75 22.99 -3.74
CA THR A 254 -15.44 24.20 -4.49
C THR A 254 -13.96 24.58 -4.46
N LYS A 255 -13.24 24.16 -3.41
CA LYS A 255 -11.80 24.41 -3.20
C LYS A 255 -10.91 23.44 -3.98
N LEU A 256 -11.47 22.32 -4.44
CA LEU A 256 -10.74 21.35 -5.25
C LEU A 256 -10.25 21.98 -6.55
N ASN A 257 -9.12 21.48 -7.06
CA ASN A 257 -8.62 21.91 -8.37
C ASN A 257 -9.50 21.33 -9.49
N HIS A 258 -9.27 21.76 -10.74
CA HIS A 258 -10.10 21.31 -11.87
C HIS A 258 -10.00 19.79 -12.12
N GLY A 259 -8.81 19.21 -12.01
CA GLY A 259 -8.57 17.79 -12.21
C GLY A 259 -9.32 16.93 -11.19
N ASP A 260 -9.32 17.31 -9.92
CA ASP A 260 -10.00 16.55 -8.87
C ASP A 260 -11.52 16.60 -9.03
N LYS A 261 -12.06 17.77 -9.42
CA LYS A 261 -13.49 17.93 -9.74
C LYS A 261 -13.88 17.06 -10.92
N LEU A 262 -13.03 17.02 -11.94
CA LEU A 262 -13.22 16.18 -13.12
C LEU A 262 -13.23 14.70 -12.71
N CYS A 263 -12.28 14.27 -11.87
CA CYS A 263 -12.19 12.91 -11.36
C CYS A 263 -13.48 12.49 -10.64
N ILE A 264 -13.99 13.30 -9.70
CA ILE A 264 -15.27 13.02 -9.02
C ILE A 264 -16.43 12.94 -10.02
N THR A 265 -16.43 13.78 -11.06
CA THR A 265 -17.48 13.78 -12.08
C THR A 265 -17.42 12.53 -12.97
N GLU A 266 -16.22 12.12 -13.38
CA GLU A 266 -15.96 10.88 -14.14
C GLU A 266 -16.41 9.65 -13.34
N GLY A 267 -16.00 9.59 -12.06
CA GLY A 267 -16.42 8.53 -11.14
C GLY A 267 -17.95 8.48 -10.99
N LEU A 268 -18.59 9.64 -10.80
CA LEU A 268 -20.05 9.70 -10.68
C LEU A 268 -20.75 9.16 -11.91
N ASN A 269 -20.32 9.55 -13.11
CA ASN A 269 -20.90 9.07 -14.37
C ASN A 269 -20.73 7.55 -14.52
N TYR A 270 -19.55 7.01 -14.17
CA TYR A 270 -19.28 5.58 -14.23
C TYR A 270 -20.22 4.79 -13.30
N PHE A 271 -20.27 5.15 -12.02
CA PHE A 271 -21.07 4.41 -11.04
C PHE A 271 -22.57 4.55 -11.23
N GLN A 272 -23.05 5.69 -11.75
CA GLN A 272 -24.44 5.85 -12.17
C GLN A 272 -24.83 4.88 -13.29
N ASN A 273 -23.96 4.70 -14.27
CA ASN A 273 -24.19 3.72 -15.34
C ASN A 273 -24.20 2.29 -14.78
N LEU A 274 -23.27 1.99 -13.87
CA LEU A 274 -23.16 0.68 -13.23
C LEU A 274 -24.40 0.34 -12.38
N SER A 275 -24.89 1.29 -11.57
CA SER A 275 -26.10 1.11 -10.76
C SER A 275 -27.35 0.93 -11.60
N ASN A 276 -27.43 1.62 -12.75
CA ASN A 276 -28.56 1.49 -13.67
C ASN A 276 -28.61 0.14 -14.40
N ILE A 277 -27.47 -0.54 -14.54
CA ILE A 277 -27.37 -1.90 -15.10
C ILE A 277 -27.79 -2.92 -14.03
N SER A 278 -27.33 -2.77 -12.79
CA SER A 278 -27.68 -3.68 -11.69
C SER A 278 -29.17 -3.72 -11.32
N LEU A 279 -29.97 -2.75 -11.76
CA LEU A 279 -31.43 -2.71 -11.55
C LEU A 279 -32.23 -3.39 -12.69
N ARG A 280 -31.55 -3.87 -13.75
CA ARG A 280 -32.18 -4.48 -14.93
C ARG A 280 -32.01 -5.99 -15.03
N ASP A 281 -31.16 -6.57 -14.19
CA ASP A 281 -30.96 -8.02 -14.04
C ASP A 281 -31.69 -8.55 -12.79
#